data_AF-A0A953UCL3-F1
#
_entry.id   AF-A0A953UCL3-F1
#
_cell.length_a   1.000
_cell.length_b   1.000
_cell.length_c   1.000
_cell.angle_alpha   90.00
_cell.angle_beta   90.00
_cell.angle_gamma   90.00
#
_symmetry.space_group_name_H-M   'P 1'
#
loop_
_entity.id
_entity.type
_entity.pdbx_description
1 polymer ?
#
loop_
_entity_poly.entity_id
_entity_poly.type
_entity_poly.pdbx_seq_one_letter_code
_entity_poly.pdbx_strand_id
1 'polypeptide(L)'
;MGDDRRQNTGTILHLSDGSVSGEHSDPPTHPFLVAPQTADEKNTLRPGLFPIACWKLDDIRFDFDSSFIKPDAESDVKKLGELIKAHPKAPVSIFGHADPVGKEPYNKKLSGRRAKTIYGLLTRDLAMWEGLYLSPYHGDQWGPPQVLAMLGALGYTPGDKDGLLQGKASDVLKKFQSEHGLTSHGFINASTRKELFSAYMDKLCGPGFKLTKSDFLAQGADGDGRGDYQGCSEFNPLLILSQDEDRELSKPARHKERNAVNAPNRRVMVFLFRPGVKVIPGKWPCPKADTEAIQACKDRFWSDGKKRLQNTSERRNYTKDGDTFGCRFYDRLSSHSPCEQLQEYWVVRILVSYSDPLPKRKPLANEAFILMGVGEAGVIRGRTDNDGILRAVVRAETPSMTLLIAGTTMILKGGALLGMPLGDTPARQRLYNLGYGDLDFDSWDDDEYKAALKKFQKDHGLTESGSADAATKDKLREVHGS
;
A
#
# COMPACT_ATOMS: atom_id res chain seq x y z
N MET A 1 -32.37 -6.74 4.39
CA MET A 1 -31.65 -8.00 4.13
C MET A 1 -30.18 -7.67 4.18
N GLY A 2 -29.49 -8.11 5.24
CA GLY A 2 -28.04 -7.97 5.36
C GLY A 2 -27.39 -8.74 4.21
N ASP A 3 -26.45 -8.11 3.54
CA ASP A 3 -25.83 -8.65 2.34
C ASP A 3 -24.75 -9.67 2.72
N ASP A 4 -25.15 -10.93 2.84
CA ASP A 4 -24.32 -12.11 3.15
C ASP A 4 -23.17 -12.34 2.14
N ARG A 5 -23.15 -11.59 1.03
CA ARG A 5 -22.15 -11.65 -0.05
C ARG A 5 -20.74 -11.20 0.34
N ARG A 6 -20.51 -10.72 1.56
CA ARG A 6 -19.23 -10.10 1.97
C ARG A 6 -18.44 -10.86 3.02
N GLN A 7 -18.95 -11.99 3.54
CA GLN A 7 -18.25 -12.82 4.52
C GLN A 7 -17.35 -13.89 3.89
N ASN A 8 -17.63 -14.28 2.64
CA ASN A 8 -16.79 -15.22 1.89
C ASN A 8 -16.00 -14.43 0.82
N THR A 9 -14.82 -13.95 1.20
CA THR A 9 -13.95 -13.15 0.32
C THR A 9 -12.82 -13.99 -0.31
N GLY A 10 -12.78 -15.31 -0.12
CA GLY A 10 -11.68 -16.15 -0.59
C GLY A 10 -10.45 -16.15 0.33
N THR A 11 -9.30 -16.59 -0.21
CA THR A 11 -8.10 -16.95 0.56
C THR A 11 -6.96 -16.00 0.23
N ILE A 12 -6.29 -15.46 1.26
CA ILE A 12 -5.06 -14.69 1.08
C ILE A 12 -3.88 -15.65 0.91
N LEU A 13 -3.16 -15.54 -0.20
CA LEU A 13 -1.97 -16.34 -0.50
C LEU A 13 -0.68 -15.67 -0.02
N HIS A 14 -0.60 -14.34 -0.11
CA HIS A 14 0.56 -13.57 0.34
C HIS A 14 0.13 -12.26 0.97
N LEU A 15 0.89 -11.83 1.97
CA LEU A 15 0.67 -10.59 2.69
C LEU A 15 2.00 -10.02 3.18
N SER A 16 2.27 -8.76 2.83
CA SER A 16 3.41 -7.97 3.27
C SER A 16 2.97 -6.59 3.76
N ASP A 17 3.92 -5.74 4.14
CA ASP A 17 3.68 -4.33 4.47
C ASP A 17 3.30 -3.47 3.26
N GLY A 18 3.46 -3.98 2.03
CA GLY A 18 3.25 -3.24 0.79
C GLY A 18 2.38 -3.95 -0.25
N SER A 19 2.03 -5.22 -0.08
CA SER A 19 1.14 -5.92 -0.99
C SER A 19 0.34 -7.07 -0.37
N VAL A 20 -0.74 -7.42 -1.06
CA VAL A 20 -1.62 -8.54 -0.75
C VAL A 20 -1.88 -9.32 -2.03
N SER A 21 -1.81 -10.64 -2.02
CA SER A 21 -2.34 -11.49 -3.09
C SER A 21 -3.32 -12.51 -2.54
N GLY A 22 -4.34 -12.86 -3.30
CA GLY A 22 -5.31 -13.86 -2.88
C GLY A 22 -6.11 -14.43 -4.03
N GLU A 23 -6.76 -15.54 -3.75
CA GLU A 23 -7.74 -16.19 -4.62
C GLU A 23 -9.13 -15.85 -4.13
N HIS A 24 -10.02 -15.48 -5.06
CA HIS A 24 -11.41 -15.22 -4.74
C HIS A 24 -12.12 -16.55 -4.46
N SER A 25 -13.05 -16.55 -3.50
CA SER A 25 -14.00 -17.65 -3.37
C SER A 25 -14.92 -17.70 -4.59
N ASP A 26 -15.54 -18.86 -4.82
CA ASP A 26 -16.55 -18.97 -5.86
C ASP A 26 -17.67 -17.93 -5.65
N PRO A 27 -18.08 -17.23 -6.73
CA PRO A 27 -19.17 -16.28 -6.62
C PRO A 27 -20.45 -17.01 -6.21
N PRO A 28 -21.32 -16.39 -5.39
CA PRO A 28 -22.53 -17.03 -4.91
C PRO A 28 -23.39 -17.55 -6.08
N THR A 29 -23.75 -18.83 -6.03
CA THR A 29 -24.56 -19.50 -7.04
C THR A 29 -25.99 -18.97 -6.96
N HIS A 30 -26.39 -18.20 -7.96
CA HIS A 30 -27.79 -17.78 -8.11
C HIS A 30 -28.46 -18.74 -9.11
N PRO A 31 -29.64 -19.29 -8.77
CA PRO A 31 -30.37 -20.12 -9.72
C PRO A 31 -30.76 -19.27 -10.92
N PHE A 32 -30.36 -19.71 -12.12
CA PHE A 32 -30.82 -19.11 -13.36
C PHE A 32 -32.18 -19.72 -13.73
N LEU A 33 -33.20 -18.87 -13.87
CA LEU A 33 -34.46 -19.31 -14.45
C LEU A 33 -34.25 -19.54 -15.96
N VAL A 34 -34.61 -20.73 -16.43
CA VAL A 34 -34.60 -21.11 -17.84
C VAL A 34 -35.99 -21.58 -18.22
N ALA A 35 -36.46 -21.19 -19.41
CA ALA A 35 -37.75 -21.64 -19.92
C ALA A 35 -37.59 -22.97 -20.68
N PRO A 36 -38.57 -23.89 -20.63
CA PRO A 36 -38.62 -25.00 -21.59
C PRO A 36 -38.68 -24.45 -23.02
N GLN A 37 -38.03 -25.12 -23.98
CA GLN A 37 -37.92 -24.65 -25.36
C GLN A 37 -38.51 -25.67 -26.32
N THR A 38 -39.11 -25.19 -27.41
CA THR A 38 -39.40 -25.99 -28.61
C THR A 38 -38.16 -26.02 -29.52
N ALA A 39 -38.16 -26.84 -30.57
CA ALA A 39 -36.95 -27.29 -31.29
C ALA A 39 -35.90 -26.20 -31.62
N ASP A 40 -36.33 -25.00 -31.99
CA ASP A 40 -35.41 -23.97 -32.54
C ASP A 40 -35.11 -22.81 -31.56
N GLU A 41 -35.67 -22.84 -30.35
CA GLU A 41 -35.51 -21.76 -29.36
C GLU A 41 -34.36 -22.07 -28.38
N LYS A 42 -33.71 -21.02 -27.85
CA LYS A 42 -32.63 -21.15 -26.85
C LYS A 42 -32.72 -20.14 -25.73
N ASN A 43 -32.46 -20.60 -24.50
CA ASN A 43 -32.11 -19.73 -23.38
C ASN A 43 -30.67 -19.23 -23.57
N THR A 44 -30.45 -17.92 -23.44
CA THR A 44 -29.10 -17.35 -23.45
C THR A 44 -28.76 -16.81 -22.07
N LEU A 45 -27.80 -17.46 -21.41
CA LEU A 45 -27.25 -17.02 -20.13
C LEU A 45 -25.87 -16.40 -20.36
N ARG A 46 -25.58 -15.30 -19.66
CA ARG A 46 -24.24 -14.71 -19.62
C ARG A 46 -23.77 -14.71 -18.17
N PRO A 47 -22.77 -15.53 -17.81
CA PRO A 47 -22.18 -15.46 -16.49
C PRO A 47 -21.55 -14.06 -16.31
N GLY A 48 -21.60 -13.55 -15.09
CA GLY A 48 -20.96 -12.29 -14.75
C GLY A 48 -19.44 -12.35 -14.95
N LEU A 49 -18.85 -11.17 -15.13
CA LEU A 49 -17.40 -10.99 -15.10
C LEU A 49 -16.95 -10.94 -13.64
N PHE A 50 -16.35 -12.02 -13.16
CA PHE A 50 -15.83 -12.14 -11.80
C PHE A 50 -14.33 -12.44 -11.85
N PRO A 51 -13.51 -11.73 -11.05
CA PRO A 51 -12.14 -12.13 -10.81
C PRO A 51 -12.08 -13.47 -10.10
N ILE A 52 -11.01 -14.24 -10.36
CA ILE A 52 -10.68 -15.49 -9.66
C ILE A 52 -9.49 -15.31 -8.72
N ALA A 53 -8.67 -14.29 -8.96
CA ALA A 53 -7.57 -13.92 -8.08
C ALA A 53 -7.33 -12.41 -8.15
N CYS A 54 -6.67 -11.90 -7.12
CA CYS A 54 -6.35 -10.49 -6.97
C CYS A 54 -4.94 -10.28 -6.45
N TRP A 55 -4.40 -9.12 -6.75
CA TRP A 55 -3.25 -8.57 -6.09
C TRP A 55 -3.46 -7.08 -5.83
N LYS A 56 -3.09 -6.62 -4.64
CA LYS A 56 -3.09 -5.22 -4.24
C LYS A 56 -1.66 -4.78 -3.98
N LEU A 57 -1.28 -3.64 -4.52
CA LEU A 57 -0.07 -2.90 -4.16
C LEU A 57 -0.47 -1.62 -3.42
N ASP A 58 0.03 -1.45 -2.21
CA ASP A 58 -0.25 -0.28 -1.37
C ASP A 58 0.70 0.89 -1.71
N ASP A 59 0.24 2.11 -1.39
CA ASP A 59 0.93 3.37 -1.71
C ASP A 59 2.37 3.48 -1.24
N ILE A 60 2.75 2.77 -0.17
CA ILE A 60 4.11 2.81 0.37
C ILE A 60 5.17 2.47 -0.69
N ARG A 61 4.77 1.70 -1.70
CA ARG A 61 5.59 1.30 -2.85
C ARG A 61 5.67 2.33 -3.97
N PHE A 62 4.99 3.47 -3.83
CA PHE A 62 5.12 4.63 -4.71
C PHE A 62 5.82 5.78 -3.99
N ASP A 63 6.55 6.61 -4.73
CA ASP A 63 7.00 7.91 -4.21
C ASP A 63 5.79 8.79 -3.85
N PHE A 64 6.00 9.68 -2.87
CA PHE A 64 4.95 10.59 -2.44
C PHE A 64 4.44 11.40 -3.63
N ASP A 65 3.12 11.44 -3.80
CA ASP A 65 2.45 12.14 -4.90
C ASP A 65 2.94 11.72 -6.31
N SER A 66 3.41 10.48 -6.46
CA SER A 66 4.01 9.98 -7.69
C SER A 66 3.43 8.63 -8.15
N SER A 67 3.67 8.33 -9.43
CA SER A 67 3.48 7.03 -10.06
C SER A 67 4.75 6.18 -10.14
N PHE A 68 5.92 6.71 -9.74
CA PHE A 68 7.17 5.94 -9.71
C PHE A 68 7.08 4.81 -8.67
N ILE A 69 7.33 3.58 -9.13
CA ILE A 69 7.39 2.39 -8.27
C ILE A 69 8.79 2.25 -7.66
N LYS A 70 8.85 2.20 -6.33
CA LYS A 70 10.09 2.13 -5.55
C LYS A 70 10.77 0.76 -5.63
N PRO A 71 12.09 0.69 -5.38
CA PRO A 71 12.83 -0.59 -5.37
C PRO A 71 12.27 -1.62 -4.39
N ASP A 72 11.76 -1.17 -3.24
CA ASP A 72 11.19 -2.04 -2.20
C ASP A 72 9.99 -2.87 -2.69
N ALA A 73 9.38 -2.50 -3.82
CA ALA A 73 8.32 -3.26 -4.46
C ALA A 73 8.81 -4.54 -5.17
N GLU A 74 10.13 -4.77 -5.28
CA GLU A 74 10.69 -5.95 -5.97
C GLU A 74 10.08 -7.27 -5.48
N SER A 75 10.00 -7.44 -4.15
CA SER A 75 9.45 -8.67 -3.58
C SER A 75 7.95 -8.81 -3.87
N ASP A 76 7.20 -7.71 -3.80
CA ASP A 76 5.76 -7.67 -4.03
C ASP A 76 5.41 -7.96 -5.51
N VAL A 77 6.16 -7.39 -6.45
CA VAL A 77 5.97 -7.62 -7.89
C VAL A 77 6.33 -9.06 -8.27
N LYS A 78 7.35 -9.66 -7.64
CA LYS A 78 7.65 -11.09 -7.82
C LYS A 78 6.49 -11.98 -7.35
N LYS A 79 5.81 -11.60 -6.26
CA LYS A 79 4.58 -12.29 -5.79
C LYS A 79 3.41 -12.17 -6.75
N LEU A 80 3.24 -11.03 -7.41
CA LEU A 80 2.30 -10.93 -8.53
C LEU A 80 2.69 -11.88 -9.68
N GLY A 81 3.98 -11.98 -10.01
CA GLY A 81 4.47 -12.91 -11.02
C GLY A 81 4.21 -14.38 -10.67
N GLU A 82 4.38 -14.76 -9.41
CA GLU A 82 4.01 -16.10 -8.89
C GLU A 82 2.49 -16.35 -9.01
N LEU A 83 1.66 -15.37 -8.61
CA LEU A 83 0.20 -15.46 -8.70
C LEU A 83 -0.25 -15.70 -10.16
N ILE A 84 0.29 -14.94 -11.11
CA ILE A 84 -0.05 -15.08 -12.53
C ILE A 84 0.41 -16.43 -13.07
N LYS A 85 1.59 -16.92 -12.67
CA LYS A 85 2.07 -18.27 -13.07
C LYS A 85 1.19 -19.38 -12.52
N ALA A 86 0.64 -19.22 -11.31
CA ALA A 86 -0.31 -20.15 -10.73
C ALA A 86 -1.67 -20.18 -11.46
N HIS A 87 -1.98 -19.14 -12.24
CA HIS A 87 -3.22 -18.97 -12.98
C HIS A 87 -2.97 -18.88 -14.50
N PRO A 88 -2.50 -19.95 -15.15
CA PRO A 88 -2.12 -19.91 -16.56
C PRO A 88 -3.33 -19.54 -17.45
N LYS A 89 -3.10 -18.65 -18.43
CA LYS A 89 -4.11 -18.14 -19.37
C LYS A 89 -5.23 -17.29 -18.74
N ALA A 90 -5.15 -16.97 -17.45
CA ALA A 90 -6.05 -16.03 -16.81
C ALA A 90 -5.71 -14.61 -17.28
N PRO A 91 -6.63 -13.90 -17.96
CA PRO A 91 -6.34 -12.55 -18.40
C PRO A 91 -6.36 -11.57 -17.23
N VAL A 92 -5.59 -10.49 -17.35
CA VAL A 92 -5.34 -9.50 -16.29
C VAL A 92 -6.01 -8.16 -16.60
N SER A 93 -6.48 -7.45 -15.56
CA SER A 93 -6.86 -6.03 -15.65
C SER A 93 -6.38 -5.24 -14.43
N ILE A 94 -5.91 -4.02 -14.64
CA ILE A 94 -5.24 -3.19 -13.62
C ILE A 94 -6.06 -1.94 -13.29
N PHE A 95 -6.33 -1.68 -12.01
CA PHE A 95 -7.08 -0.54 -11.53
C PHE A 95 -6.24 0.28 -10.55
N GLY A 96 -5.90 1.51 -10.90
CA GLY A 96 -5.21 2.44 -10.00
C GLY A 96 -6.20 3.29 -9.21
N HIS A 97 -5.88 3.59 -7.95
CA HIS A 97 -6.71 4.39 -7.05
C HIS A 97 -5.90 5.55 -6.43
N ALA A 98 -6.62 6.61 -6.08
CA ALA A 98 -6.12 7.75 -5.32
C ALA A 98 -6.95 7.91 -4.03
N ASP A 99 -6.46 8.68 -3.07
CA ASP A 99 -7.23 9.02 -1.87
C ASP A 99 -8.12 10.26 -2.10
N PRO A 100 -9.06 10.56 -1.20
CA PRO A 100 -9.99 11.69 -1.40
C PRO A 100 -9.34 13.06 -1.15
N VAL A 101 -8.05 13.13 -0.87
CA VAL A 101 -7.33 14.39 -0.73
C VAL A 101 -6.90 14.88 -2.11
N GLY A 102 -7.14 16.17 -2.39
CA GLY A 102 -6.80 16.79 -3.66
C GLY A 102 -8.02 17.01 -4.56
N LYS A 103 -7.77 17.41 -5.81
CA LYS A 103 -8.83 17.69 -6.78
C LYS A 103 -9.14 16.44 -7.59
N GLU A 104 -10.41 16.14 -7.84
CA GLU A 104 -10.80 14.95 -8.60
C GLU A 104 -10.04 14.81 -9.95
N PRO A 105 -9.88 15.86 -10.80
CA PRO A 105 -9.13 15.73 -12.07
C PRO A 105 -7.68 15.31 -11.88
N TYR A 106 -7.08 15.74 -10.78
CA TYR A 106 -5.72 15.37 -10.42
C TYR A 106 -5.66 13.88 -10.04
N ASN A 107 -6.53 13.46 -9.12
CA ASN A 107 -6.62 12.09 -8.64
C ASN A 107 -6.93 11.09 -9.76
N LYS A 108 -7.78 11.47 -10.71
CA LYS A 108 -8.11 10.67 -11.90
C LYS A 108 -6.87 10.41 -12.75
N LYS A 109 -6.06 11.44 -13.00
CA LYS A 109 -4.85 11.32 -13.82
C LYS A 109 -3.74 10.59 -13.08
N LEU A 110 -3.49 10.89 -11.80
CA LEU A 110 -2.46 10.21 -10.99
C LEU A 110 -2.74 8.71 -10.85
N SER A 111 -3.99 8.34 -10.50
CA SER A 111 -4.39 6.93 -10.41
C SER A 111 -4.24 6.19 -11.74
N GLY A 112 -4.57 6.83 -12.87
CA GLY A 112 -4.32 6.29 -14.21
C GLY A 112 -2.84 6.09 -14.53
N ARG A 113 -1.97 7.03 -14.13
CA ARG A 113 -0.51 6.93 -14.31
C ARG A 113 0.10 5.79 -13.47
N ARG A 114 -0.41 5.55 -12.26
CA ARG A 114 -0.03 4.38 -11.44
C ARG A 114 -0.40 3.07 -12.13
N ALA A 115 -1.62 2.97 -12.67
CA ALA A 115 -2.03 1.79 -13.43
C ALA A 115 -1.17 1.56 -14.68
N LYS A 116 -0.86 2.64 -15.43
CA LYS A 116 0.08 2.60 -16.57
C LYS A 116 1.49 2.16 -16.17
N THR A 117 2.00 2.63 -15.03
CA THR A 117 3.33 2.23 -14.53
C THR A 117 3.39 0.72 -14.34
N ILE A 118 2.39 0.12 -13.69
CA ILE A 118 2.31 -1.34 -13.51
C ILE A 118 2.11 -2.04 -14.85
N TYR A 119 1.22 -1.55 -15.72
CA TYR A 119 1.03 -2.15 -17.05
C TYR A 119 2.34 -2.19 -17.87
N GLY A 120 3.06 -1.06 -17.94
CA GLY A 120 4.35 -0.94 -18.62
C GLY A 120 5.42 -1.84 -17.99
N LEU A 121 5.43 -1.95 -16.66
CA LEU A 121 6.34 -2.85 -15.93
C LEU A 121 6.12 -4.32 -16.30
N LEU A 122 4.86 -4.78 -16.31
CA LEU A 122 4.50 -6.17 -16.61
C LEU A 122 4.72 -6.51 -18.09
N THR A 123 4.50 -5.55 -18.99
CA THR A 123 4.66 -5.73 -20.46
C THR A 123 6.05 -5.41 -20.99
N ARG A 124 6.94 -4.87 -20.16
CA ARG A 124 8.26 -4.32 -20.55
C ARG A 124 8.14 -3.19 -21.58
N ASP A 125 7.11 -2.35 -21.45
CA ASP A 125 6.88 -1.21 -22.35
C ASP A 125 7.73 0.00 -21.92
N LEU A 126 8.94 0.07 -22.46
CA LEU A 126 9.88 1.17 -22.20
C LEU A 126 9.37 2.52 -22.73
N ALA A 127 8.58 2.52 -23.81
CA ALA A 127 8.04 3.76 -24.37
C ALA A 127 6.98 4.37 -23.43
N MET A 128 6.21 3.52 -22.75
CA MET A 128 5.25 3.98 -21.73
C MET A 128 5.95 4.64 -20.54
N TRP A 129 7.00 4.03 -19.99
CA TRP A 129 7.79 4.63 -18.90
C TRP A 129 8.54 5.89 -19.34
N GLU A 130 9.06 5.92 -20.58
CA GLU A 130 9.65 7.13 -21.17
C GLU A 130 8.61 8.26 -21.26
N GLY A 131 7.38 7.96 -21.68
CA GLY A 131 6.29 8.93 -21.71
C GLY A 131 5.93 9.48 -20.33
N LEU A 132 5.92 8.62 -19.29
CA LEU A 132 5.69 9.04 -17.90
C LEU A 132 6.81 9.96 -17.39
N TYR A 133 8.07 9.64 -17.71
CA TYR A 133 9.25 10.43 -17.36
C TYR A 133 9.25 11.81 -18.04
N LEU A 134 8.98 11.84 -19.35
CA LEU A 134 9.00 13.08 -20.14
C LEU A 134 7.78 13.98 -19.91
N SER A 135 6.71 13.46 -19.30
CA SER A 135 5.44 14.17 -19.09
C SER A 135 5.14 14.31 -17.60
N PRO A 136 5.89 15.15 -16.86
CA PRO A 136 5.62 15.41 -15.44
C PRO A 136 4.21 15.96 -15.24
N TYR A 137 3.59 15.64 -14.10
CA TYR A 137 2.23 16.07 -13.78
C TYR A 137 2.08 16.41 -12.30
N HIS A 138 2.11 17.70 -11.97
CA HIS A 138 2.17 18.24 -10.60
C HIS A 138 3.25 17.55 -9.76
N GLY A 139 2.91 16.82 -8.69
CA GLY A 139 3.90 16.12 -7.86
C GLY A 139 4.52 14.89 -8.52
N ASP A 140 3.88 14.33 -9.55
CA ASP A 140 4.41 13.17 -10.25
C ASP A 140 5.46 13.59 -11.29
N GLN A 141 6.70 13.72 -10.83
CA GLN A 141 7.85 14.12 -11.65
C GLN A 141 8.98 13.12 -11.47
N TRP A 142 9.23 12.30 -12.49
CA TRP A 142 10.38 11.39 -12.47
C TRP A 142 11.63 12.17 -12.87
N GLY A 143 12.66 12.13 -12.04
CA GLY A 143 13.86 12.91 -12.24
C GLY A 143 15.08 12.30 -11.52
N PRO A 144 16.07 13.13 -11.13
CA PRO A 144 17.29 12.65 -10.50
C PRO A 144 17.07 11.73 -9.29
N PRO A 145 16.13 11.98 -8.36
CA PRO A 145 15.89 11.07 -7.23
C PRO A 145 15.46 9.66 -7.69
N GLN A 146 14.55 9.57 -8.65
CA GLN A 146 14.06 8.29 -9.17
C GLN A 146 15.14 7.56 -9.97
N VAL A 147 15.93 8.28 -10.76
CA VAL A 147 17.09 7.73 -11.48
C VAL A 147 18.10 7.12 -10.49
N LEU A 148 18.41 7.84 -9.40
CA LEU A 148 19.30 7.33 -8.36
C LEU A 148 18.71 6.14 -7.61
N ALA A 149 17.40 6.13 -7.37
CA ALA A 149 16.72 4.98 -6.76
C ALA A 149 16.82 3.73 -7.65
N MET A 150 16.61 3.87 -8.98
CA MET A 150 16.79 2.78 -9.93
C MET A 150 18.24 2.29 -9.97
N LEU A 151 19.22 3.20 -10.06
CA LEU A 151 20.65 2.86 -10.06
C LEU A 151 21.06 2.16 -8.78
N GLY A 152 20.65 2.68 -7.62
CA GLY A 152 20.93 2.07 -6.32
C GLY A 152 20.36 0.66 -6.21
N ALA A 153 19.13 0.43 -6.69
CA ALA A 153 18.51 -0.90 -6.73
C ALA A 153 19.28 -1.89 -7.60
N LEU A 154 19.95 -1.40 -8.64
CA LEU A 154 20.80 -2.17 -9.55
C LEU A 154 22.23 -2.34 -9.02
N GLY A 155 22.56 -1.85 -7.82
CA GLY A 155 23.89 -1.95 -7.21
C GLY A 155 24.86 -0.85 -7.64
N TYR A 156 24.39 0.16 -8.36
CA TYR A 156 25.16 1.34 -8.73
C TYR A 156 25.03 2.40 -7.62
N THR A 157 25.76 2.20 -6.52
CA THR A 157 25.85 3.17 -5.42
C THR A 157 27.13 4.01 -5.53
N PRO A 158 27.12 5.31 -5.16
CA PRO A 158 28.34 6.11 -5.03
C PRO A 158 29.32 5.43 -4.06
N GLY A 159 30.61 5.37 -4.42
CA GLY A 159 31.60 4.49 -3.79
C GLY A 159 32.07 4.79 -2.36
N ASP A 160 31.54 5.79 -1.63
CA ASP A 160 32.09 6.17 -0.31
C ASP A 160 31.05 6.28 0.82
N LYS A 161 31.52 5.92 2.02
CA LYS A 161 30.81 5.70 3.30
C LYS A 161 30.06 6.92 3.90
N ASP A 162 30.11 8.10 3.27
CA ASP A 162 29.67 9.37 3.88
C ASP A 162 28.47 10.07 3.21
N GLY A 163 27.76 9.39 2.30
CA GLY A 163 26.35 9.73 1.99
C GLY A 163 26.03 11.08 1.31
N LEU A 164 27.00 11.82 0.75
CA LEU A 164 26.73 13.10 0.07
C LEU A 164 26.76 13.01 -1.47
N LEU A 165 25.68 13.48 -2.10
CA LEU A 165 25.36 13.40 -3.54
C LEU A 165 25.82 14.62 -4.37
N GLN A 166 26.97 15.24 -4.07
CA GLN A 166 27.52 16.30 -4.94
C GLN A 166 28.72 15.78 -5.74
N GLY A 167 28.66 15.86 -7.07
CA GLY A 167 29.70 15.43 -8.01
C GLY A 167 29.66 13.94 -8.44
N LYS A 168 29.18 13.03 -7.58
CA LYS A 168 29.30 11.57 -7.79
C LYS A 168 28.20 10.89 -8.62
N ALA A 169 27.04 11.54 -8.83
CA ALA A 169 25.97 10.98 -9.67
C ALA A 169 26.41 10.79 -11.13
N SER A 170 27.32 11.65 -11.61
CA SER A 170 27.91 11.52 -12.95
C SER A 170 28.74 10.25 -13.06
N ASP A 171 29.55 9.91 -12.05
CA ASP A 171 30.42 8.73 -12.09
C ASP A 171 29.64 7.42 -12.00
N VAL A 172 28.60 7.39 -11.17
CA VAL A 172 27.66 6.26 -11.12
C VAL A 172 26.99 6.04 -12.48
N LEU A 173 26.54 7.13 -13.13
CA LEU A 173 25.97 7.07 -14.47
C LEU A 173 26.99 6.63 -15.53
N LYS A 174 28.25 7.12 -15.47
CA LYS A 174 29.32 6.69 -16.38
C LYS A 174 29.59 5.19 -16.23
N LYS A 175 29.63 4.69 -15.00
CA LYS A 175 29.81 3.26 -14.71
C LYS A 175 28.68 2.45 -15.32
N PHE A 176 27.43 2.80 -15.01
CA PHE A 176 26.25 2.16 -15.61
C PHE A 176 26.30 2.20 -17.14
N GLN A 177 26.58 3.36 -17.73
CA GLN A 177 26.70 3.52 -19.18
C GLN A 177 27.78 2.61 -19.77
N SER A 178 28.97 2.60 -19.17
CA SER A 178 30.10 1.77 -19.64
C SER A 178 29.78 0.28 -19.59
N GLU A 179 29.24 -0.21 -18.48
CA GLU A 179 28.91 -1.63 -18.29
C GLU A 179 27.78 -2.10 -19.20
N HIS A 180 26.90 -1.19 -19.62
CA HIS A 180 25.81 -1.46 -20.56
C HIS A 180 26.12 -1.05 -22.02
N GLY A 181 27.39 -0.77 -22.35
CA GLY A 181 27.81 -0.49 -23.73
C GLY A 181 27.32 0.84 -24.31
N LEU A 182 26.94 1.79 -23.45
CA LEU A 182 26.55 3.15 -23.81
C LEU A 182 27.74 4.11 -23.72
N THR A 183 27.65 5.25 -24.41
CA THR A 183 28.62 6.34 -24.26
C THR A 183 28.63 6.85 -22.81
N SER A 184 29.77 6.77 -22.13
CA SER A 184 29.94 7.11 -20.71
C SER A 184 30.11 8.63 -20.48
N HIS A 185 29.09 9.40 -20.81
CA HIS A 185 29.09 10.86 -20.63
C HIS A 185 28.61 11.33 -19.25
N GLY A 186 28.03 10.45 -18.44
CA GLY A 186 27.66 10.75 -17.05
C GLY A 186 26.47 11.70 -16.88
N PHE A 187 25.59 11.77 -17.88
CA PHE A 187 24.30 12.46 -17.81
C PHE A 187 23.17 11.54 -18.28
N ILE A 188 21.95 11.78 -17.83
CA ILE A 188 20.79 10.95 -18.19
C ILE A 188 20.20 11.43 -19.53
N ASN A 189 20.33 10.63 -20.60
CA ASN A 189 19.70 10.86 -21.90
C ASN A 189 18.72 9.74 -22.27
N ALA A 190 18.06 9.83 -23.43
CA ALA A 190 17.07 8.85 -23.86
C ALA A 190 17.64 7.41 -23.93
N SER A 191 18.84 7.23 -24.46
CA SER A 191 19.50 5.91 -24.51
C SER A 191 19.79 5.36 -23.12
N THR A 192 20.27 6.21 -22.21
CA THR A 192 20.54 5.82 -20.81
C THR A 192 19.25 5.49 -20.07
N ARG A 193 18.17 6.26 -20.27
CA ARG A 193 16.85 5.97 -19.68
C ARG A 193 16.28 4.66 -20.18
N LYS A 194 16.34 4.42 -21.49
CA LYS A 194 15.87 3.16 -22.09
C LYS A 194 16.51 1.95 -21.43
N GLU A 195 17.84 1.99 -21.29
CA GLU A 195 18.59 0.89 -20.67
C GLU A 195 18.33 0.79 -19.17
N LEU A 196 18.31 1.92 -18.46
CA LEU A 196 18.04 1.96 -17.02
C LEU A 196 16.63 1.44 -16.69
N PHE A 197 15.63 1.84 -17.47
CA PHE A 197 14.25 1.36 -17.32
C PHE A 197 14.18 -0.14 -17.58
N SER A 198 14.85 -0.64 -18.63
CA SER A 198 14.89 -2.08 -18.92
C SER A 198 15.50 -2.86 -17.76
N ALA A 199 16.70 -2.47 -17.31
CA ALA A 199 17.40 -3.14 -16.22
C ALA A 199 16.59 -3.08 -14.91
N TYR A 200 16.00 -1.93 -14.60
CA TYR A 200 15.19 -1.76 -13.38
C TYR A 200 13.88 -2.55 -13.44
N MET A 201 13.21 -2.60 -14.59
CA MET A 201 12.06 -3.47 -14.81
C MET A 201 12.45 -4.94 -14.57
N ASP A 202 13.58 -5.40 -15.11
CA ASP A 202 14.07 -6.76 -14.91
C ASP A 202 14.38 -7.06 -13.44
N LYS A 203 14.97 -6.10 -12.73
CA LYS A 203 15.20 -6.17 -11.29
C LYS A 203 13.91 -6.40 -10.50
N LEU A 204 12.87 -5.61 -10.78
CA LEU A 204 11.58 -5.69 -10.06
C LEU A 204 10.80 -6.98 -10.35
N CYS A 205 10.66 -7.37 -11.62
CA CYS A 205 9.85 -8.53 -11.99
C CYS A 205 10.58 -9.87 -11.88
N GLY A 206 11.92 -9.85 -11.87
CA GLY A 206 12.73 -11.05 -11.97
C GLY A 206 12.87 -11.60 -13.40
N PRO A 207 13.76 -12.60 -13.58
CA PRO A 207 14.13 -13.11 -14.89
C PRO A 207 12.95 -13.85 -15.57
N GLY A 208 12.79 -13.59 -16.87
CA GLY A 208 11.84 -14.31 -17.74
C GLY A 208 10.35 -14.00 -17.50
N PHE A 209 10.00 -13.14 -16.54
CA PHE A 209 8.62 -12.69 -16.38
C PHE A 209 8.33 -11.50 -17.31
N LYS A 210 7.37 -11.70 -18.22
CA LYS A 210 6.86 -10.68 -19.13
C LYS A 210 5.47 -11.08 -19.58
N LEU A 211 4.54 -10.15 -19.52
CA LEU A 211 3.23 -10.26 -20.16
C LEU A 211 3.27 -9.64 -21.55
N THR A 212 2.37 -10.13 -22.39
CA THR A 212 2.04 -9.58 -23.70
C THR A 212 0.67 -8.92 -23.64
N LYS A 213 0.34 -8.11 -24.64
CA LYS A 213 -0.99 -7.49 -24.73
C LYS A 213 -2.10 -8.53 -24.67
N SER A 214 -1.92 -9.72 -25.24
CA SER A 214 -2.92 -10.80 -25.23
C SER A 214 -3.18 -11.42 -23.85
N ASP A 215 -2.30 -11.19 -22.88
CA ASP A 215 -2.50 -11.65 -21.49
C ASP A 215 -3.42 -10.72 -20.69
N PHE A 216 -3.84 -9.58 -21.26
CA PHE A 216 -4.77 -8.66 -20.63
C PHE A 216 -6.21 -8.85 -21.12
N LEU A 217 -7.17 -8.40 -20.31
CA LEU A 217 -8.60 -8.66 -20.47
C LEU A 217 -9.18 -8.14 -21.79
N ALA A 218 -8.73 -7.00 -22.28
CA ALA A 218 -9.10 -6.44 -23.58
C ALA A 218 -8.11 -6.78 -24.70
N GLN A 219 -7.00 -7.45 -24.37
CA GLN A 219 -6.00 -7.96 -25.29
C GLN A 219 -5.29 -6.87 -26.11
N GLY A 220 -5.15 -5.65 -25.58
CA GLY A 220 -4.60 -4.51 -26.30
C GLY A 220 -5.47 -4.03 -27.47
N ALA A 221 -6.76 -4.37 -27.48
CA ALA A 221 -7.68 -3.99 -28.54
C ALA A 221 -8.02 -2.48 -28.58
N ASP A 222 -7.62 -1.73 -27.56
CA ASP A 222 -7.74 -0.28 -27.48
C ASP A 222 -6.36 0.35 -27.29
N GLY A 223 -6.04 1.37 -28.09
CA GLY A 223 -4.72 2.01 -28.07
C GLY A 223 -4.40 2.73 -26.76
N ASP A 224 -5.43 3.09 -25.99
CA ASP A 224 -5.30 3.73 -24.68
C ASP A 224 -5.47 2.73 -23.52
N GLY A 225 -5.54 1.43 -23.82
CA GLY A 225 -5.56 0.33 -22.87
C GLY A 225 -6.89 0.13 -22.14
N ARG A 226 -8.00 0.64 -22.67
CA ARG A 226 -9.32 0.45 -22.05
C ARG A 226 -9.64 -1.04 -21.90
N GLY A 227 -9.90 -1.44 -20.65
CA GLY A 227 -10.14 -2.83 -20.26
C GLY A 227 -8.87 -3.58 -19.79
N ASP A 228 -7.68 -3.14 -20.20
CA ASP A 228 -6.39 -3.68 -19.73
C ASP A 228 -5.89 -2.94 -18.49
N TYR A 229 -6.03 -1.61 -18.47
CA TYR A 229 -5.76 -0.79 -17.29
C TYR A 229 -6.69 0.43 -17.19
N GLN A 230 -6.95 0.90 -15.97
CA GLN A 230 -7.87 2.02 -15.69
C GLN A 230 -7.42 2.83 -14.46
N GLY A 231 -7.77 4.12 -14.44
CA GLY A 231 -7.65 4.99 -13.27
C GLY A 231 -9.01 5.21 -12.62
N CYS A 232 -9.16 4.85 -11.35
CA CYS A 232 -10.41 4.90 -10.60
C CYS A 232 -10.59 6.17 -9.76
N SER A 233 -9.59 7.06 -9.72
CA SER A 233 -9.63 8.26 -8.88
C SER A 233 -9.84 7.90 -7.40
N GLU A 234 -10.43 8.80 -6.63
CA GLU A 234 -10.85 8.64 -5.24
C GLU A 234 -12.21 7.93 -5.07
N PHE A 235 -12.81 7.41 -6.13
CA PHE A 235 -14.22 7.00 -6.12
C PHE A 235 -14.49 5.66 -5.43
N ASN A 236 -13.45 4.94 -4.99
CA ASN A 236 -13.55 3.65 -4.31
C ASN A 236 -12.66 3.63 -3.06
N PRO A 237 -12.94 4.47 -2.04
CA PRO A 237 -12.15 4.54 -0.82
C PRO A 237 -12.42 3.33 0.07
N LEU A 238 -11.36 2.68 0.54
CA LEU A 238 -11.44 1.65 1.59
C LEU A 238 -11.77 2.25 2.96
N LEU A 239 -11.38 3.51 3.18
CA LEU A 239 -11.56 4.25 4.42
C LEU A 239 -12.09 5.65 4.15
N ILE A 240 -13.12 6.06 4.87
CA ILE A 240 -13.63 7.43 4.91
C ILE A 240 -13.56 7.93 6.34
N LEU A 241 -12.87 9.06 6.54
CA LEU A 241 -12.76 9.72 7.85
C LEU A 241 -14.13 10.20 8.34
N SER A 242 -14.30 10.27 9.66
CA SER A 242 -15.39 11.06 10.22
C SER A 242 -15.24 12.55 9.86
N GLN A 243 -16.32 13.31 10.00
CA GLN A 243 -16.31 14.77 9.81
C GLN A 243 -15.35 15.48 10.77
N ASP A 244 -15.26 14.99 12.02
CA ASP A 244 -14.37 15.56 13.02
C ASP A 244 -12.91 15.24 12.72
N GLU A 245 -12.59 14.00 12.35
CA GLU A 245 -11.24 13.62 11.92
C GLU A 245 -10.81 14.40 10.69
N ASP A 246 -11.68 14.52 9.68
CA ASP A 246 -11.36 15.25 8.45
C ASP A 246 -11.09 16.74 8.72
N ARG A 247 -11.92 17.37 9.56
CA ARG A 247 -11.71 18.76 10.00
C ARG A 247 -10.38 18.95 10.71
N GLU A 248 -10.03 18.04 11.61
CA GLU A 248 -8.78 18.11 12.38
C GLU A 248 -7.54 17.80 11.54
N LEU A 249 -7.59 16.76 10.71
CA LEU A 249 -6.49 16.30 9.87
C LEU A 249 -6.27 17.19 8.63
N SER A 250 -7.26 17.99 8.25
CA SER A 250 -7.12 19.00 7.20
C SER A 250 -6.23 20.18 7.60
N LYS A 251 -5.95 20.37 8.90
CA LYS A 251 -5.04 21.42 9.39
C LYS A 251 -3.62 21.19 8.86
N PRO A 252 -2.91 22.23 8.36
CA PRO A 252 -1.58 22.08 7.77
C PRO A 252 -0.57 21.31 8.64
N ALA A 253 -0.59 21.54 9.96
CA ALA A 253 0.29 20.85 10.91
C ALA A 253 0.08 19.33 10.98
N ARG A 254 -1.08 18.83 10.53
CA ARG A 254 -1.48 17.41 10.60
C ARG A 254 -1.54 16.73 9.23
N HIS A 255 -1.08 17.37 8.15
CA HIS A 255 -1.11 16.77 6.80
C HIS A 255 -0.33 15.45 6.71
N LYS A 256 0.78 15.31 7.45
CA LYS A 256 1.53 14.05 7.52
C LYS A 256 0.68 12.92 8.09
N GLU A 257 -0.05 13.20 9.16
CA GLU A 257 -0.97 12.26 9.80
C GLU A 257 -2.16 11.95 8.88
N ARG A 258 -2.78 12.97 8.29
CA ARG A 258 -3.86 12.81 7.30
C ARG A 258 -3.46 11.85 6.16
N ASN A 259 -2.26 12.05 5.60
CA ASN A 259 -1.76 11.26 4.48
C ASN A 259 -1.49 9.80 4.91
N ALA A 260 -1.04 9.59 6.14
CA ALA A 260 -0.85 8.26 6.71
C ALA A 260 -2.19 7.54 6.92
N VAL A 261 -3.20 8.22 7.48
CA VAL A 261 -4.53 7.62 7.70
C VAL A 261 -5.22 7.31 6.37
N ASN A 262 -5.09 8.17 5.36
CA ASN A 262 -5.67 7.94 4.03
C ASN A 262 -4.87 6.95 3.15
N ALA A 263 -3.71 6.46 3.62
CA ALA A 263 -2.84 5.59 2.81
C ALA A 263 -3.53 4.36 2.21
N PRO A 264 -4.45 3.65 2.90
CA PRO A 264 -5.12 2.48 2.32
C PRO A 264 -5.95 2.79 1.06
N ASN A 265 -6.39 4.04 0.88
CA ASN A 265 -7.16 4.42 -0.31
C ASN A 265 -6.28 4.49 -1.56
N ARG A 266 -4.99 4.77 -1.39
CA ARG A 266 -3.98 4.87 -2.45
C ARG A 266 -3.43 3.48 -2.74
N ARG A 267 -3.90 2.85 -3.82
CA ARG A 267 -3.53 1.46 -4.16
C ARG A 267 -3.59 1.19 -5.66
N VAL A 268 -2.92 0.13 -6.11
CA VAL A 268 -3.16 -0.47 -7.42
C VAL A 268 -3.67 -1.89 -7.22
N MET A 269 -4.79 -2.20 -7.86
CA MET A 269 -5.43 -3.49 -7.85
C MET A 269 -5.20 -4.18 -9.19
N VAL A 270 -4.85 -5.45 -9.16
CA VAL A 270 -4.71 -6.31 -10.33
C VAL A 270 -5.65 -7.48 -10.15
N PHE A 271 -6.58 -7.65 -11.08
CA PHE A 271 -7.53 -8.77 -11.09
C PHE A 271 -7.20 -9.74 -12.20
N LEU A 272 -7.23 -11.03 -11.87
CA LEU A 272 -7.12 -12.13 -12.81
C LEU A 272 -8.51 -12.72 -13.03
N PHE A 273 -8.84 -13.04 -14.28
CA PHE A 273 -10.15 -13.56 -14.67
C PHE A 273 -10.05 -15.01 -15.14
N ARG A 274 -11.20 -15.70 -15.24
CA ARG A 274 -11.23 -17.06 -15.78
C ARG A 274 -10.58 -17.12 -17.18
N PRO A 275 -9.79 -18.16 -17.47
CA PRO A 275 -9.23 -18.36 -18.81
C PRO A 275 -10.30 -18.29 -19.90
N GLY A 276 -9.96 -17.62 -21.01
CA GLY A 276 -10.86 -17.44 -22.16
C GLY A 276 -11.84 -16.27 -22.04
N VAL A 277 -11.89 -15.58 -20.90
CA VAL A 277 -12.66 -14.34 -20.78
C VAL A 277 -11.99 -13.22 -21.58
N LYS A 278 -12.77 -12.46 -22.33
CA LYS A 278 -12.33 -11.27 -23.06
C LYS A 278 -13.37 -10.18 -22.96
N VAL A 279 -12.94 -8.93 -22.89
CA VAL A 279 -13.83 -7.77 -22.97
C VAL A 279 -13.62 -7.00 -24.27
N ILE A 280 -14.69 -6.35 -24.72
CA ILE A 280 -14.67 -5.46 -25.87
C ILE A 280 -14.54 -4.04 -25.32
N PRO A 281 -13.48 -3.27 -25.66
CA PRO A 281 -13.26 -1.93 -25.11
C PRO A 281 -14.46 -0.99 -25.23
N GLY A 282 -15.19 -1.02 -26.35
CA GLY A 282 -16.40 -0.20 -26.55
C GLY A 282 -17.57 -0.53 -25.61
N LYS A 283 -17.55 -1.69 -24.95
CA LYS A 283 -18.53 -2.12 -23.94
C LYS A 283 -17.98 -2.08 -22.51
N TRP A 284 -16.69 -1.76 -22.35
CA TRP A 284 -16.06 -1.62 -21.05
C TRP A 284 -16.53 -0.31 -20.39
N PRO A 285 -17.08 -0.35 -19.16
CA PRO A 285 -17.75 0.81 -18.58
C PRO A 285 -16.79 1.87 -18.02
N CYS A 286 -15.54 1.52 -17.74
CA CYS A 286 -14.56 2.48 -17.26
C CYS A 286 -14.04 3.34 -18.42
N PRO A 287 -13.90 4.66 -18.22
CA PRO A 287 -13.24 5.52 -19.17
C PRO A 287 -11.73 5.23 -19.24
N LYS A 288 -11.05 5.88 -20.21
CA LYS A 288 -9.59 5.85 -20.34
C LYS A 288 -8.90 6.23 -19.04
N ALA A 289 -7.70 5.70 -18.85
CA ALA A 289 -7.01 5.76 -17.57
C ALA A 289 -6.76 7.18 -17.06
N ASP A 290 -6.36 8.12 -17.92
CA ASP A 290 -5.87 9.44 -17.51
C ASP A 290 -6.24 10.61 -18.46
N THR A 291 -7.00 10.36 -19.52
CA THR A 291 -7.30 11.36 -20.57
C THR A 291 -8.78 11.70 -20.75
N GLU A 292 -9.69 10.86 -20.27
CA GLU A 292 -11.14 11.08 -20.40
C GLU A 292 -11.75 11.80 -19.19
N ALA A 293 -12.85 12.51 -19.45
CA ALA A 293 -13.55 13.31 -18.44
C ALA A 293 -14.07 12.47 -17.28
N ILE A 294 -13.91 12.99 -16.06
CA ILE A 294 -14.39 12.36 -14.81
C ILE A 294 -15.88 12.05 -14.83
N GLN A 295 -16.67 12.84 -15.56
CA GLN A 295 -18.11 12.62 -15.62
C GLN A 295 -18.45 11.19 -16.08
N ALA A 296 -17.68 10.62 -17.02
CA ALA A 296 -17.86 9.25 -17.45
C ALA A 296 -17.64 8.20 -16.33
N CYS A 297 -16.79 8.50 -15.33
CA CYS A 297 -16.70 7.69 -14.11
C CYS A 297 -17.95 7.85 -13.25
N LYS A 298 -18.40 9.09 -13.05
CA LYS A 298 -19.56 9.42 -12.20
C LYS A 298 -20.86 8.81 -12.72
N ASP A 299 -21.00 8.67 -14.04
CA ASP A 299 -22.14 7.99 -14.68
C ASP A 299 -22.21 6.48 -14.33
N ARG A 300 -21.14 5.91 -13.75
CA ARG A 300 -21.09 4.53 -13.27
C ARG A 300 -21.33 4.40 -11.78
N PHE A 301 -21.67 5.48 -11.09
CA PHE A 301 -21.91 5.43 -9.67
C PHE A 301 -23.20 4.67 -9.34
N TRP A 302 -23.27 4.18 -8.10
CA TRP A 302 -24.56 3.85 -7.52
C TRP A 302 -25.46 5.09 -7.49
N SER A 303 -26.78 4.91 -7.43
CA SER A 303 -27.73 6.02 -7.30
C SER A 303 -27.48 6.86 -6.05
N ASP A 304 -26.94 6.26 -5.00
CA ASP A 304 -26.49 6.89 -3.75
C ASP A 304 -24.97 7.13 -3.72
N GLY A 305 -24.25 7.00 -4.83
CA GLY A 305 -22.78 7.04 -4.87
C GLY A 305 -22.17 8.32 -4.32
N LYS A 306 -22.84 9.48 -4.48
CA LYS A 306 -22.40 10.73 -3.83
C LYS A 306 -22.48 10.65 -2.30
N LYS A 307 -23.55 10.05 -1.76
CA LYS A 307 -23.72 9.82 -0.32
C LYS A 307 -22.67 8.84 0.21
N ARG A 308 -22.37 7.78 -0.55
CA ARG A 308 -21.34 6.80 -0.22
C ARG A 308 -19.96 7.42 -0.02
N LEU A 309 -19.64 8.48 -0.74
CA LEU A 309 -18.34 9.17 -0.67
C LEU A 309 -18.28 10.30 0.38
N GLN A 310 -19.37 10.62 1.07
CA GLN A 310 -19.41 11.72 2.06
C GLN A 310 -18.95 11.26 3.44
N ASN A 311 -18.18 12.12 4.12
CA ASN A 311 -17.84 11.94 5.54
C ASN A 311 -19.11 12.01 6.40
N THR A 312 -19.19 11.12 7.38
CA THR A 312 -20.27 11.00 8.36
C THR A 312 -19.78 11.38 9.76
N SER A 313 -20.65 11.37 10.77
CA SER A 313 -20.22 11.57 12.17
C SER A 313 -19.22 10.52 12.62
N GLU A 314 -19.37 9.29 12.13
CA GLU A 314 -18.46 8.17 12.38
C GLU A 314 -17.54 7.92 11.19
N ARG A 315 -16.36 7.36 11.48
CA ARG A 315 -15.46 6.79 10.47
C ARG A 315 -16.13 5.59 9.81
N ARG A 316 -15.97 5.46 8.49
CA ARG A 316 -16.48 4.31 7.73
C ARG A 316 -15.35 3.55 7.04
N ASN A 317 -15.47 2.24 6.96
CA ASN A 317 -14.56 1.39 6.22
C ASN A 317 -15.32 0.38 5.34
N TYR A 318 -14.78 0.09 4.16
CA TYR A 318 -15.46 -0.74 3.17
C TYR A 318 -15.71 -2.16 3.67
N THR A 319 -14.77 -2.74 4.42
CA THR A 319 -14.88 -4.11 4.91
C THR A 319 -16.05 -4.29 5.89
N LYS A 320 -16.29 -3.29 6.75
CA LYS A 320 -17.37 -3.31 7.77
C LYS A 320 -18.69 -2.80 7.22
N ASP A 321 -18.68 -1.64 6.56
CA ASP A 321 -19.91 -0.94 6.17
C ASP A 321 -20.34 -1.32 4.74
N GLY A 322 -19.36 -1.56 3.86
CA GLY A 322 -19.50 -1.89 2.43
C GLY A 322 -20.34 -0.89 1.63
N ASP A 323 -20.36 0.37 2.06
CA ASP A 323 -21.03 1.47 1.38
C ASP A 323 -20.12 2.70 1.18
N THR A 324 -18.81 2.49 1.11
CA THR A 324 -17.83 3.56 0.85
C THR A 324 -17.51 3.73 -0.64
N PHE A 325 -17.69 2.69 -1.48
CA PHE A 325 -17.41 2.78 -2.91
C PHE A 325 -18.53 3.48 -3.69
N GLY A 326 -18.20 4.57 -4.38
CA GLY A 326 -19.13 5.29 -5.23
C GLY A 326 -19.41 4.57 -6.55
N CYS A 327 -18.40 3.96 -7.18
CA CYS A 327 -18.53 3.31 -8.48
C CYS A 327 -19.19 1.92 -8.39
N ARG A 328 -20.40 1.77 -8.95
CA ARG A 328 -21.15 0.51 -8.96
C ARG A 328 -20.44 -0.60 -9.72
N PHE A 329 -19.77 -0.27 -10.81
CA PHE A 329 -19.07 -1.27 -11.61
C PHE A 329 -17.91 -1.87 -10.84
N TYR A 330 -17.07 -1.01 -10.26
CA TYR A 330 -15.90 -1.45 -9.50
C TYR A 330 -16.32 -2.22 -8.25
N ASP A 331 -17.29 -1.70 -7.50
CA ASP A 331 -17.84 -2.36 -6.31
C ASP A 331 -18.29 -3.79 -6.60
N ARG A 332 -19.07 -4.01 -7.67
CA ARG A 332 -19.50 -5.38 -8.05
C ARG A 332 -18.36 -6.28 -8.50
N LEU A 333 -17.34 -5.72 -9.13
CA LEU A 333 -16.16 -6.46 -9.58
C LEU A 333 -15.33 -6.93 -8.40
N SER A 334 -15.23 -6.11 -7.35
CA SER A 334 -14.27 -6.26 -6.27
C SER A 334 -14.87 -6.67 -4.92
N SER A 335 -16.20 -6.73 -4.78
CA SER A 335 -16.88 -6.98 -3.49
C SER A 335 -16.55 -8.32 -2.80
N HIS A 336 -16.02 -9.29 -3.54
CA HIS A 336 -15.58 -10.58 -3.01
C HIS A 336 -14.04 -10.72 -3.03
N SER A 337 -13.33 -9.61 -3.21
CA SER A 337 -11.87 -9.60 -3.26
C SER A 337 -11.29 -9.69 -1.85
N PRO A 338 -10.45 -10.70 -1.55
CA PRO A 338 -9.72 -10.74 -0.29
C PRO A 338 -8.67 -9.61 -0.22
N CYS A 339 -8.23 -9.09 -1.37
CA CYS A 339 -7.24 -8.02 -1.45
C CYS A 339 -7.82 -6.62 -1.18
N GLU A 340 -9.15 -6.44 -1.25
CA GLU A 340 -9.84 -5.15 -0.97
C GLU A 340 -10.23 -4.97 0.50
N GLN A 341 -9.62 -5.75 1.39
CA GLN A 341 -9.81 -5.58 2.82
C GLN A 341 -8.86 -4.50 3.35
N LEU A 342 -9.38 -3.68 4.27
CA LEU A 342 -8.55 -2.75 5.05
C LEU A 342 -7.56 -3.58 5.86
N GLN A 343 -6.27 -3.39 5.62
CA GLN A 343 -5.23 -4.07 6.40
C GLN A 343 -4.96 -3.25 7.65
N GLU A 344 -4.98 -3.91 8.79
CA GLU A 344 -4.50 -3.32 10.03
C GLU A 344 -3.02 -3.63 10.17
N TYR A 345 -2.24 -2.67 10.65
CA TYR A 345 -0.80 -2.84 10.80
C TYR A 345 -0.41 -2.58 12.24
N TRP A 346 0.38 -3.48 12.83
CA TRP A 346 1.27 -3.09 13.89
C TRP A 346 2.42 -2.28 13.31
N VAL A 347 2.65 -1.10 13.89
CA VAL A 347 3.79 -0.24 13.59
C VAL A 347 4.64 -0.21 14.85
N VAL A 348 5.76 -0.94 14.83
CA VAL A 348 6.60 -1.11 16.02
C VAL A 348 7.95 -0.45 15.74
N ARG A 349 8.30 0.55 16.54
CA ARG A 349 9.64 1.17 16.51
C ARG A 349 10.56 0.42 17.46
N ILE A 350 11.66 -0.09 16.94
CA ILE A 350 12.72 -0.73 17.72
C ILE A 350 13.88 0.27 17.86
N LEU A 351 14.28 0.51 19.10
CA LEU A 351 15.39 1.38 19.45
C LEU A 351 16.51 0.57 20.09
N VAL A 352 17.74 1.04 19.93
CA VAL A 352 18.96 0.51 20.54
C VAL A 352 19.36 1.43 21.71
N SER A 353 19.46 0.87 22.92
CA SER A 353 20.45 1.22 23.95
C SER A 353 20.15 0.49 25.27
N TYR A 354 21.20 0.02 25.96
CA TYR A 354 21.09 -0.62 27.28
C TYR A 354 21.10 0.38 28.46
N SER A 355 21.22 1.70 28.23
CA SER A 355 21.28 2.67 29.34
C SER A 355 20.91 4.13 29.02
N ASP A 356 20.77 4.51 27.74
CA ASP A 356 20.50 5.91 27.39
C ASP A 356 19.03 6.31 27.59
N PRO A 357 18.77 7.57 27.98
CA PRO A 357 17.43 8.15 27.95
C PRO A 357 16.90 8.19 26.51
N LEU A 358 15.59 8.11 26.34
CA LEU A 358 14.94 7.98 25.03
C LEU A 358 15.33 9.00 23.97
N PRO A 359 15.49 10.30 24.29
CA PRO A 359 15.95 11.28 23.31
C PRO A 359 17.32 10.97 22.68
N LYS A 360 18.13 10.12 23.35
CA LYS A 360 19.46 9.71 22.91
C LYS A 360 19.49 8.29 22.33
N ARG A 361 18.43 7.50 22.49
CA ARG A 361 18.35 6.15 21.91
C ARG A 361 18.32 6.23 20.40
N LYS A 362 19.10 5.37 19.75
CA LYS A 362 19.18 5.33 18.29
C LYS A 362 18.17 4.33 17.75
N PRO A 363 17.55 4.56 16.59
CA PRO A 363 16.75 3.55 15.93
C PRO A 363 17.60 2.32 15.58
N LEU A 364 17.04 1.13 15.74
CA LEU A 364 17.63 -0.09 15.20
C LEU A 364 17.33 -0.13 13.70
N ALA A 365 18.04 0.68 12.93
CA ALA A 365 17.75 0.96 11.54
C ALA A 365 18.24 -0.14 10.59
N ASN A 366 17.46 -0.44 9.55
CA ASN A 366 17.81 -1.39 8.48
C ASN A 366 18.15 -2.81 8.96
N GLU A 367 17.71 -3.18 10.16
CA GLU A 367 18.03 -4.46 10.78
C GLU A 367 17.07 -5.54 10.30
N ALA A 368 17.62 -6.71 9.93
CA ALA A 368 16.82 -7.82 9.44
C ALA A 368 16.00 -8.44 10.58
N PHE A 369 14.73 -8.73 10.30
CA PHE A 369 13.83 -9.38 11.24
C PHE A 369 13.05 -10.54 10.62
N ILE A 370 12.62 -11.45 11.50
CA ILE A 370 11.65 -12.50 11.22
C ILE A 370 10.51 -12.35 12.23
N LEU A 371 9.29 -12.26 11.74
CA LEU A 371 8.09 -12.20 12.56
C LEU A 371 7.23 -13.44 12.28
N MET A 372 6.93 -14.21 13.32
CA MET A 372 6.21 -15.48 13.25
C MET A 372 4.88 -15.36 13.99
N GLY A 373 3.83 -16.04 13.50
CA GLY A 373 2.50 -16.01 14.11
C GLY A 373 1.52 -14.99 13.50
N VAL A 374 1.77 -14.58 12.25
CA VAL A 374 0.86 -13.70 11.51
C VAL A 374 -0.20 -14.56 10.82
N GLY A 375 -1.44 -14.58 11.32
CA GLY A 375 -2.51 -15.45 10.80
C GLY A 375 -2.19 -16.95 10.91
N GLU A 376 -2.90 -17.80 10.15
CA GLU A 376 -2.73 -19.27 10.15
C GLU A 376 -1.37 -19.74 9.59
N ALA A 377 -0.29 -19.52 10.34
CA ALA A 377 1.09 -19.96 10.07
C ALA A 377 1.93 -19.11 9.09
N GLY A 378 1.68 -17.79 9.00
CA GLY A 378 2.52 -16.87 8.23
C GLY A 378 3.85 -16.50 8.92
N VAL A 379 4.94 -16.43 8.13
CA VAL A 379 6.24 -15.85 8.53
C VAL A 379 6.50 -14.61 7.67
N ILE A 380 6.60 -13.45 8.31
CA ILE A 380 7.04 -12.20 7.65
C ILE A 380 8.55 -12.07 7.85
N ARG A 381 9.28 -11.77 6.77
CA ARG A 381 10.69 -11.41 6.80
C ARG A 381 10.84 -10.00 6.26
N GLY A 382 11.67 -9.19 6.91
CA GLY A 382 11.84 -7.79 6.50
C GLY A 382 13.06 -7.15 7.11
N ARG A 383 13.16 -5.83 6.93
CA ARG A 383 14.10 -4.96 7.63
C ARG A 383 13.35 -3.79 8.26
N THR A 384 13.80 -3.31 9.40
CA THR A 384 13.32 -2.03 9.93
C THR A 384 13.73 -0.88 9.00
N ASP A 385 12.99 0.21 8.98
CA ASP A 385 13.37 1.41 8.21
C ASP A 385 14.49 2.22 8.91
N ASN A 386 14.83 3.38 8.36
CA ASN A 386 15.85 4.28 8.93
C ASN A 386 15.48 4.80 10.34
N ASP A 387 14.19 4.80 10.68
CA ASP A 387 13.67 5.20 11.99
C ASP A 387 13.47 3.99 12.93
N GLY A 388 13.97 2.81 12.53
CA GLY A 388 13.87 1.57 13.31
C GLY A 388 12.46 0.99 13.32
N ILE A 389 11.59 1.41 12.40
CA ILE A 389 10.19 0.99 12.37
C ILE A 389 10.06 -0.30 11.55
N LEU A 390 9.40 -1.29 12.11
CA LEU A 390 8.85 -2.44 11.38
C LEU A 390 7.33 -2.31 11.29
N ARG A 391 6.79 -2.73 10.16
CA ARG A 391 5.34 -2.79 9.90
C ARG A 391 4.94 -4.23 9.69
N ALA A 392 3.93 -4.68 10.41
CA ALA A 392 3.43 -6.04 10.34
C ALA A 392 1.91 -6.03 10.22
N VAL A 393 1.38 -6.73 9.22
CA VAL A 393 -0.07 -6.81 9.05
C VAL A 393 -0.67 -7.67 10.17
N VAL A 394 -1.82 -7.22 10.66
CA VAL A 394 -2.60 -7.79 11.74
C VAL A 394 -3.92 -8.32 11.18
N ARG A 395 -4.30 -9.53 11.61
CA ARG A 395 -5.55 -10.20 11.18
C ARG A 395 -6.48 -10.62 12.31
N ALA A 396 -6.07 -10.40 13.55
CA ALA A 396 -6.85 -10.71 14.75
C ALA A 396 -6.88 -9.46 15.62
N GLU A 397 -7.94 -9.28 16.42
CA GLU A 397 -8.04 -8.13 17.33
C GLU A 397 -6.97 -8.18 18.43
N THR A 398 -6.56 -9.39 18.85
CA THR A 398 -5.55 -9.62 19.90
C THR A 398 -4.44 -10.59 19.45
N PRO A 399 -3.62 -10.24 18.43
CA PRO A 399 -2.59 -11.15 17.92
C PRO A 399 -1.45 -11.32 18.92
N SER A 400 -0.78 -12.47 18.87
CA SER A 400 0.52 -12.68 19.51
C SER A 400 1.52 -13.15 18.45
N MET A 401 2.64 -12.43 18.29
CA MET A 401 3.67 -12.74 17.31
C MET A 401 5.05 -12.80 17.96
N THR A 402 5.91 -13.67 17.44
CA THR A 402 7.31 -13.77 17.87
C THR A 402 8.21 -13.03 16.89
N LEU A 403 8.87 -11.97 17.35
CA LEU A 403 9.83 -11.17 16.61
C LEU A 403 11.25 -11.64 16.94
N LEU A 404 11.98 -12.10 15.93
CA LEU A 404 13.43 -12.33 15.97
C LEU A 404 14.13 -11.18 15.24
N ILE A 405 14.95 -10.40 15.93
CA ILE A 405 15.68 -9.25 15.38
C ILE A 405 16.98 -9.01 16.17
N ALA A 406 18.10 -8.74 15.49
CA ALA A 406 19.41 -8.52 16.12
C ALA A 406 19.79 -9.59 17.18
N GLY A 407 19.49 -10.86 16.91
CA GLY A 407 19.74 -11.98 17.83
C GLY A 407 18.84 -12.04 19.07
N THR A 408 17.87 -11.13 19.20
CA THR A 408 16.90 -11.07 20.30
C THR A 408 15.56 -11.64 19.86
N THR A 409 14.89 -12.38 20.76
CA THR A 409 13.52 -12.86 20.56
C THR A 409 12.56 -12.09 21.47
N MET A 410 11.53 -11.49 20.89
CA MET A 410 10.49 -10.74 21.60
C MET A 410 9.11 -11.30 21.26
N ILE A 411 8.22 -11.35 22.25
CA ILE A 411 6.81 -11.69 22.03
C ILE A 411 6.01 -10.40 22.00
N LEU A 412 5.44 -10.08 20.84
CA LEU A 412 4.57 -8.93 20.63
C LEU A 412 3.12 -9.36 20.82
N LYS A 413 2.38 -8.70 21.73
CA LYS A 413 0.95 -8.97 21.99
C LYS A 413 0.12 -7.72 21.67
N GLY A 414 -0.78 -7.81 20.70
CA GLY A 414 -1.68 -6.72 20.34
C GLY A 414 -2.95 -6.70 21.19
N GLY A 415 -3.56 -5.53 21.29
CA GLY A 415 -4.74 -5.28 22.14
C GLY A 415 -4.44 -5.20 23.64
N ALA A 416 -3.20 -5.49 24.08
CA ALA A 416 -2.80 -5.40 25.49
C ALA A 416 -2.57 -3.96 25.99
N LEU A 417 -2.40 -2.99 25.09
CA LEU A 417 -2.26 -1.57 25.43
C LEU A 417 -3.63 -0.89 25.40
N LEU A 418 -4.17 -0.61 26.58
CA LEU A 418 -5.37 0.21 26.72
C LEU A 418 -5.12 1.62 26.16
N GLY A 419 -6.18 2.22 25.61
CA GLY A 419 -6.17 3.63 25.24
C GLY A 419 -5.83 4.51 26.44
N MET A 420 -5.27 5.69 26.19
CA MET A 420 -4.86 6.64 27.23
C MET A 420 -5.95 7.53 27.88
N PRO A 421 -7.29 7.39 27.64
CA PRO A 421 -8.26 8.24 28.34
C PRO A 421 -8.56 7.80 29.78
N LEU A 422 -8.08 6.63 30.25
CA LEU A 422 -8.43 6.06 31.56
C LEU A 422 -7.20 5.62 32.36
N GLY A 423 -6.89 6.35 33.45
CA GLY A 423 -5.98 5.90 34.52
C GLY A 423 -4.47 5.95 34.23
N ASP A 424 -3.69 5.53 35.21
CA ASP A 424 -2.22 5.56 35.22
C ASP A 424 -1.59 4.31 34.61
N THR A 425 -2.30 3.18 34.58
CA THR A 425 -1.83 1.91 34.01
C THR A 425 -1.37 2.02 32.55
N PRO A 426 -2.10 2.70 31.62
CA PRO A 426 -1.64 2.86 30.24
C PRO A 426 -0.38 3.72 30.13
N ALA A 427 -0.15 4.64 31.07
CA ALA A 427 1.04 5.47 31.14
C ALA A 427 2.23 4.68 31.74
N ARG A 428 2.01 3.87 32.78
CA ARG A 428 3.00 2.93 33.35
C ARG A 428 3.55 1.99 32.27
N GLN A 429 2.65 1.30 31.56
CA GLN A 429 3.05 0.38 30.48
C GLN A 429 3.87 1.07 29.38
N ARG A 430 3.47 2.29 28.97
CA ARG A 430 4.22 3.04 27.94
C ARG A 430 5.59 3.48 28.44
N LEU A 431 5.70 3.97 29.68
CA LEU A 431 6.99 4.31 30.29
C LEU A 431 7.90 3.10 30.41
N TYR A 432 7.37 1.94 30.80
CA TYR A 432 8.11 0.68 30.82
C TYR A 432 8.62 0.30 29.43
N ASN A 433 7.75 0.30 28.41
CA ASN A 433 8.15 0.01 27.02
C ASN A 433 9.21 0.99 26.49
N LEU A 434 9.16 2.22 26.98
CA LEU A 434 10.11 3.29 26.71
C LEU A 434 11.41 3.15 27.55
N GLY A 435 11.47 2.20 28.49
CA GLY A 435 12.62 1.91 29.34
C GLY A 435 12.88 2.96 30.42
N TYR A 436 11.81 3.55 30.97
CA TYR A 436 11.87 4.47 32.10
C TYR A 436 11.79 3.79 33.49
N GLY A 437 11.74 2.46 33.56
CA GLY A 437 11.91 1.70 34.81
C GLY A 437 12.24 0.22 34.59
N ASP A 438 12.16 -0.57 35.66
CA ASP A 438 12.74 -1.92 35.75
C ASP A 438 11.88 -3.04 35.13
N LEU A 439 12.42 -4.26 35.09
CA LEU A 439 12.03 -5.42 34.24
C LEU A 439 10.59 -5.95 34.37
N ASP A 440 9.77 -5.43 35.30
CA ASP A 440 8.35 -5.74 35.41
C ASP A 440 7.56 -4.47 35.80
N PHE A 441 6.63 -4.02 34.95
CA PHE A 441 5.86 -2.79 35.23
C PHE A 441 4.69 -3.03 36.19
N ASP A 442 4.22 -4.28 36.32
CA ASP A 442 3.15 -4.63 37.26
C ASP A 442 3.66 -4.60 38.71
N SER A 443 4.98 -4.63 38.92
CA SER A 443 5.60 -4.53 40.23
C SER A 443 5.91 -3.10 40.66
N TRP A 444 5.70 -2.08 39.81
CA TRP A 444 6.06 -0.70 40.15
C TRP A 444 5.16 -0.16 41.25
N ASP A 445 5.77 0.32 42.34
CA ASP A 445 5.04 1.10 43.33
C ASP A 445 4.78 2.55 42.85
N ASP A 446 4.07 3.35 43.66
CA ASP A 446 3.72 4.72 43.31
C ASP A 446 4.94 5.65 43.24
N ASP A 447 5.99 5.38 44.02
CA ASP A 447 7.21 6.19 44.02
C ASP A 447 8.08 5.88 42.81
N GLU A 448 8.21 4.61 42.43
CA GLU A 448 8.87 4.15 41.20
C GLU A 448 8.18 4.71 39.96
N TYR A 449 6.85 4.64 39.92
CA TYR A 449 6.07 5.24 38.83
C TYR A 449 6.26 6.75 38.73
N LYS A 450 6.22 7.45 39.87
CA LYS A 450 6.43 8.90 39.93
C LYS A 450 7.85 9.29 39.52
N ALA A 451 8.85 8.49 39.87
CA ALA A 451 10.23 8.68 39.44
C ALA A 451 10.38 8.50 37.92
N ALA A 452 9.76 7.46 37.35
CA ALA A 452 9.73 7.22 35.91
C ALA A 452 9.07 8.40 35.16
N LEU A 453 7.94 8.91 35.67
CA LEU A 453 7.27 10.09 35.12
C LEU A 453 8.15 11.34 35.14
N LYS A 454 8.79 11.65 36.28
CA LYS A 454 9.69 12.80 36.39
C LYS A 454 10.86 12.70 35.43
N LYS A 455 11.46 11.51 35.30
CA LYS A 455 12.55 11.26 34.37
C LYS A 455 12.12 11.47 32.92
N PHE A 456 10.96 10.94 32.53
CA PHE A 456 10.38 11.17 31.21
C PHE A 456 10.10 12.66 30.95
N GLN A 457 9.47 13.34 31.91
CA GLN A 457 9.17 14.77 31.80
C GLN A 457 10.43 15.59 31.61
N LYS A 458 11.46 15.34 32.42
CA LYS A 458 12.77 15.98 32.32
C LYS A 458 13.42 15.76 30.95
N ASP A 459 13.45 14.51 30.48
CA ASP A 459 14.07 14.15 29.19
C ASP A 459 13.38 14.81 27.99
N HIS A 460 12.09 15.11 28.11
CA HIS A 460 11.28 15.73 27.06
C HIS A 460 10.99 17.23 27.29
N GLY A 461 11.65 17.86 28.27
CA GLY A 461 11.51 19.30 28.54
C GLY A 461 10.12 19.72 29.04
N LEU A 462 9.40 18.80 29.69
CA LEU A 462 8.12 19.06 30.35
C LEU A 462 8.35 19.46 31.82
N THR A 463 7.33 20.03 32.44
CA THR A 463 7.32 20.26 33.90
C THR A 463 7.40 18.92 34.64
N GLU A 464 8.36 18.76 35.54
CA GLU A 464 8.60 17.54 36.34
C GLU A 464 7.55 17.35 37.47
N SER A 465 6.26 17.34 37.10
CA SER A 465 5.14 17.20 38.03
C SER A 465 5.11 15.83 38.72
N GLY A 466 5.69 14.79 38.10
CA GLY A 466 5.57 13.41 38.54
C GLY A 466 4.15 12.86 38.44
N SER A 467 3.32 13.46 37.59
CA SER A 467 1.94 13.05 37.32
C SER A 467 1.72 12.89 35.82
N ALA A 468 0.86 11.96 35.40
CA ALA A 468 0.47 11.79 34.00
C ALA A 468 -0.57 12.85 33.57
N ASP A 469 -0.19 14.12 33.66
CA ASP A 469 -0.98 15.26 33.20
C ASP A 469 -1.22 15.25 31.67
N ALA A 470 -2.07 16.15 31.18
CA ALA A 470 -2.45 16.21 29.77
C ALA A 470 -1.23 16.34 28.83
N ALA A 471 -0.27 17.21 29.18
CA ALA A 471 0.95 17.41 28.40
C ALA A 471 1.82 16.15 28.37
N THR A 472 1.96 15.48 29.52
CA THR A 472 2.72 14.22 29.64
C THR A 472 2.06 13.11 28.83
N LYS A 473 0.73 12.99 28.90
CA LYS A 473 -0.05 12.03 28.11
C LYS A 473 0.05 12.28 26.61
N ASP A 474 -0.03 13.53 26.18
CA ASP A 474 0.12 13.90 24.77
C ASP A 474 1.55 13.62 24.29
N LYS A 475 2.57 13.88 25.12
CA LYS A 475 3.94 13.53 24.78
C LYS A 475 4.17 12.02 24.72
N LEU A 476 3.60 11.23 25.64
CA LEU A 476 3.64 9.77 25.59
C LEU A 476 2.98 9.23 24.30
N ARG A 477 1.85 9.82 23.88
CA ARG A 477 1.21 9.50 22.60
C ARG A 477 2.09 9.86 21.40
N GLU A 478 2.82 10.96 21.48
CA GLU A 478 3.77 11.37 20.44
C GLU A 478 4.98 10.43 20.33
N VAL A 479 5.56 10.01 21.47
CA VAL A 479 6.86 9.31 21.49
C VAL A 479 6.76 7.79 21.47
N HIS A 480 5.71 7.20 22.05
CA HIS A 480 5.45 5.76 22.07
C HIS A 480 4.39 5.38 21.04
N GLY A 481 3.28 6.12 21.03
CA GLY A 481 2.13 5.85 20.17
C GLY A 481 0.80 5.90 20.93
N SER A 482 -0.29 6.04 20.16
CA SER A 482 -1.67 6.03 20.65
C SER A 482 -2.17 4.61 20.92
#